data_AF-A0A7G5FGE1-F1
#
_entry.id   AF-A0A7G5FGE1-F1
#
_cell.length_a   1.000
_cell.length_b   1.000
_cell.length_c   1.000
_cell.angle_alpha   90.00
_cell.angle_beta   90.00
_cell.angle_gamma   90.00
#
_symmetry.space_group_name_H-M   'P 1'
#
loop_
_entity.id
_entity.type
_entity.pdbx_description
1 polymer ?
#
loop_
_entity_poly.entity_id
_entity_poly.type
_entity_poly.pdbx_seq_one_letter_code
_entity_poly.pdbx_strand_id
1 'polypeptide(L)'
;MFVINDCVNPAIIEILRDVVEGPEIDVIHGHITFDGHLRVSAVNNLVRNDIPVQTTLETINRANKLLVPLSQMPADQKFTAISFNFSGGRLQTNMKYPE
;
A
#
# COMPACT_ATOMS: atom_id res chain seq x y z
N MET A 1 20.63 2.39 -12.60
CA MET A 1 20.30 2.01 -11.21
C MET A 1 18.86 2.44 -10.98
N PHE A 2 17.90 1.51 -11.04
CA PHE A 2 16.48 1.81 -10.84
C PHE A 2 16.17 1.75 -9.35
N VAL A 3 15.70 2.86 -8.78
CA VAL A 3 15.30 2.98 -7.38
C VAL A 3 13.90 2.40 -7.25
N ILE A 4 13.77 1.20 -6.67
CA ILE A 4 12.49 0.49 -6.47
C ILE A 4 11.56 1.23 -5.48
N ASN A 5 12.06 2.25 -4.76
CA ASN A 5 11.27 3.02 -3.79
C ASN A 5 10.13 3.85 -4.41
N ASP A 6 10.17 4.18 -5.70
CA ASP A 6 9.19 5.11 -6.29
C ASP A 6 7.89 4.42 -6.75
N CYS A 7 7.89 3.10 -6.95
CA CYS A 7 6.75 2.38 -7.53
C CYS A 7 5.83 1.70 -6.49
N VAL A 8 6.28 1.58 -5.24
CA VAL A 8 5.50 1.04 -4.12
C VAL A 8 4.64 2.13 -3.47
N ASN A 9 5.16 3.36 -3.42
CA ASN A 9 4.46 4.55 -2.93
C ASN A 9 3.09 4.83 -3.61
N PRO A 10 2.89 4.65 -4.93
CA PRO A 10 1.63 4.98 -5.59
C PRO A 10 0.44 4.14 -5.11
N ALA A 11 0.63 2.84 -4.81
CA ALA A 11 -0.45 1.99 -4.31
C ALA A 11 -0.87 2.39 -2.88
N ILE A 12 0.10 2.71 -2.02
CA ILE A 12 -0.16 3.22 -0.67
C ILE A 12 -0.84 4.59 -0.74
N ILE A 13 -0.40 5.48 -1.64
CA ILE A 13 -1.01 6.79 -1.86
C ILE A 13 -2.48 6.65 -2.28
N GLU A 14 -2.82 5.73 -3.18
CA GLU A 14 -4.22 5.51 -3.58
C GLU A 14 -5.08 5.02 -2.42
N ILE A 15 -4.56 4.13 -1.57
CA ILE A 15 -5.25 3.68 -0.36
C ILE A 15 -5.42 4.84 0.62
N LEU A 16 -4.37 5.62 0.88
CA LEU A 16 -4.43 6.78 1.77
C LEU A 16 -5.40 7.84 1.24
N ARG A 17 -5.46 8.07 -0.08
CA ARG A 17 -6.38 9.03 -0.71
C ARG A 17 -7.85 8.71 -0.47
N ASP A 18 -8.19 7.43 -0.38
CA ASP A 18 -9.56 6.96 -0.12
C ASP A 18 -9.94 7.07 1.36
N VAL A 19 -8.94 7.11 2.25
CA VAL A 19 -9.13 6.97 3.70
C VAL A 19 -8.95 8.29 4.45
N VAL A 20 -8.05 9.17 3.97
CA VAL A 20 -7.84 10.50 4.53
C VAL A 20 -9.04 11.37 4.19
N GLU A 21 -9.75 11.85 5.22
CA GLU A 21 -10.85 12.81 5.05
C GLU A 21 -10.50 14.13 5.74
N GLY A 22 -10.08 15.11 4.94
CA GLY A 22 -9.91 16.49 5.41
C GLY A 22 -8.52 16.83 5.95
N PRO A 23 -8.37 18.03 6.55
CA PRO A 23 -7.09 18.59 6.97
C PRO A 23 -6.63 18.13 8.36
N GLU A 24 -7.34 17.21 9.01
CA GLU A 24 -6.96 16.69 10.32
C GLU A 24 -5.67 15.86 10.24
N ILE A 25 -4.94 15.79 11.35
CA ILE A 25 -3.72 14.98 11.44
C ILE A 25 -4.16 13.52 11.54
N ASP A 26 -4.42 12.90 10.40
CA ASP A 26 -4.76 11.48 10.35
C ASP A 26 -3.53 10.62 10.68
N VAL A 27 -3.72 9.72 11.63
CA VAL A 27 -2.83 8.57 11.89
C VAL A 27 -3.47 7.35 11.27
N ILE A 28 -2.86 6.82 10.21
CA ILE A 28 -3.37 5.68 9.46
C ILE A 28 -2.34 4.58 9.45
N HIS A 29 -2.73 3.38 9.87
CA HIS A 29 -1.92 2.19 9.69
C HIS A 29 -2.70 1.12 8.94
N GLY A 30 -1.97 0.28 8.22
CA GLY A 30 -2.58 -0.79 7.44
C GLY A 30 -1.56 -1.82 6.98
N HIS A 31 -2.08 -2.96 6.55
CA HIS A 31 -1.30 -4.07 6.04
C HIS A 31 -1.83 -4.51 4.67
N ILE A 32 -1.03 -4.38 3.64
CA ILE A 32 -1.38 -4.73 2.25
C ILE A 32 -0.72 -6.05 1.91
N THR A 33 -1.47 -7.02 1.40
CA THR A 33 -0.92 -8.27 0.86
C THR A 33 -0.98 -8.27 -0.66
N PHE A 34 0.00 -8.92 -1.28
CA PHE A 34 0.14 -8.99 -2.73
C PHE A 34 0.09 -10.45 -3.23
N ASP A 35 -0.40 -10.65 -4.45
CA ASP A 35 -0.31 -11.93 -5.14
C ASP A 35 1.06 -12.11 -5.84
N GLY A 36 1.27 -13.26 -6.49
CA GLY A 36 2.51 -13.55 -7.24
C GLY A 36 2.78 -12.63 -8.44
N HIS A 37 1.83 -11.78 -8.81
CA HIS A 37 1.93 -10.77 -9.85
C HIS A 37 2.03 -9.34 -9.30
N LEU A 38 2.28 -9.18 -7.99
CA LEU A 38 2.33 -7.90 -7.28
C LEU A 38 1.02 -7.09 -7.40
N ARG A 39 -0.12 -7.77 -7.43
CA ARG A 39 -1.43 -7.13 -7.30
C ARG A 39 -1.88 -7.20 -5.85
N VAL A 40 -2.46 -6.12 -5.35
CA VAL A 40 -3.14 -6.07 -4.06
C VAL A 40 -4.21 -7.15 -4.03
N SER A 41 -4.01 -8.12 -3.14
CA SER A 41 -4.95 -9.22 -2.89
C SER A 41 -5.86 -8.92 -1.71
N ALA A 42 -5.36 -8.21 -0.69
CA ALA A 42 -6.14 -7.74 0.44
C ALA A 42 -5.49 -6.51 1.09
N VAL A 43 -6.32 -5.71 1.76
CA VAL A 43 -5.89 -4.64 2.68
C VAL A 43 -6.53 -4.94 4.03
N ASN A 44 -5.68 -5.32 4.99
CA ASN A 44 -6.06 -5.77 6.32
C ASN A 44 -5.63 -4.75 7.38
N ASN A 45 -6.29 -4.79 8.54
CA ASN A 45 -5.96 -3.97 9.71
C ASN A 45 -5.82 -2.48 9.37
N LEU A 46 -6.65 -1.99 8.44
CA LEU A 46 -6.65 -0.60 8.06
C LEU A 46 -7.43 0.21 9.09
N VAL A 47 -6.74 1.12 9.76
CA VAL A 47 -7.27 1.88 10.87
C VAL A 47 -6.86 3.33 10.68
N ARG A 48 -7.80 4.25 10.88
CA ARG A 48 -7.61 5.69 10.88
C ARG A 48 -8.01 6.24 12.25
N ASN A 49 -7.09 6.88 12.96
CA ASN A 49 -7.34 7.47 14.29
C ASN A 49 -8.07 6.49 15.24
N ASP A 50 -7.57 5.25 15.31
CA ASP A 50 -8.14 4.13 16.09
C ASP A 50 -9.52 3.61 15.64
N ILE A 51 -10.04 4.11 14.50
CA ILE A 51 -11.28 3.66 13.88
C ILE A 51 -10.96 2.72 12.71
N PRO A 52 -11.43 1.46 12.71
CA PRO A 52 -11.30 0.58 11.56
C PRO A 52 -12.01 1.15 10.34
N VAL A 53 -11.32 1.13 9.20
CA VAL A 53 -11.84 1.60 7.91
C VAL A 53 -11.58 0.54 6.85
N GLN A 54 -12.35 0.59 5.76
CA GLN A 54 -12.23 -0.35 4.65
C GLN A 54 -11.94 0.40 3.37
N THR A 55 -11.11 -0.18 2.49
CA THR A 55 -10.92 0.36 1.14
C THR A 55 -12.07 -0.07 0.26
N THR A 56 -12.37 0.73 -0.75
CA THR A 56 -13.29 0.29 -1.81
C THR A 56 -12.59 -0.63 -2.81
N LEU A 57 -13.38 -1.44 -3.53
CA LEU A 57 -12.88 -2.24 -4.65
C LEU A 57 -12.32 -1.35 -5.77
N GLU A 58 -12.88 -0.15 -5.95
CA GLU A 58 -12.39 0.81 -6.93
C GLU A 58 -10.96 1.27 -6.59
N THR A 59 -10.70 1.57 -5.33
CA THR A 59 -9.36 1.92 -4.82
C THR A 59 -8.35 0.81 -5.06
N ILE A 60 -8.72 -0.44 -4.77
CA ILE A 60 -7.87 -1.62 -5.07
C ILE A 60 -7.57 -1.71 -6.56
N ASN A 61 -8.56 -1.48 -7.42
CA ASN A 61 -8.38 -1.50 -8.87
C ASN A 61 -7.46 -0.37 -9.37
N ARG A 62 -7.57 0.85 -8.80
CA ARG A 62 -6.66 1.96 -9.12
C ARG A 62 -5.23 1.66 -8.68
N ALA A 63 -5.04 1.16 -7.45
CA ALA A 63 -3.74 0.73 -6.96
C ALA A 63 -3.14 -0.37 -7.86
N ASN A 64 -3.92 -1.38 -8.25
CA ASN A 64 -3.46 -2.46 -9.11
C ASN A 64 -3.03 -2.01 -10.51
N LYS A 65 -3.68 -0.97 -11.08
CA LYS A 65 -3.24 -0.38 -12.35
C LYS A 65 -1.84 0.23 -12.24
N LEU A 66 -1.52 0.86 -11.11
CA LEU A 66 -0.21 1.48 -10.86
C LEU A 66 0.88 0.43 -10.61
N LEU A 67 0.51 -0.76 -10.12
CA LEU A 67 1.42 -1.86 -9.84
C LEU A 67 1.75 -2.73 -11.07
N VAL A 68 1.04 -2.56 -12.19
CA VAL A 68 1.28 -3.32 -13.44
C VAL A 68 2.76 -3.34 -13.86
N PRO A 69 3.51 -2.23 -13.85
CA PRO A 69 4.93 -2.25 -14.21
C PRO A 69 5.77 -3.15 -13.30
N LEU A 70 5.40 -3.28 -12.02
CA LEU A 70 6.12 -4.12 -11.06
C LEU A 70 5.84 -5.61 -11.24
N SER A 71 4.74 -5.99 -11.87
CA SER A 71 4.43 -7.39 -12.14
C SER A 71 5.52 -8.15 -12.92
N GLN A 72 6.34 -7.40 -13.67
CA GLN A 72 7.46 -7.89 -14.48
C GLN A 72 8.78 -8.02 -13.69
N MET A 73 8.81 -7.62 -12.42
CA MET A 73 10.01 -7.77 -11.60
C MET A 73 10.39 -9.25 -11.42
N PRO A 74 11.70 -9.55 -11.29
CA PRO A 74 12.17 -10.87 -10.90
C PRO A 74 11.51 -11.36 -9.62
N ALA A 75 11.23 -12.67 -9.52
CA ALA A 75 10.45 -13.26 -8.42
C ALA A 75 11.07 -13.02 -7.03
N ASP A 76 12.40 -13.02 -6.97
CA ASP A 76 13.23 -12.73 -5.80
C ASP A 76 13.16 -11.26 -5.34
N GLN A 77 12.67 -10.36 -6.20
CA GLN A 77 12.48 -8.95 -5.88
C GLN A 77 11.01 -8.59 -5.60
N LYS A 78 10.09 -9.54 -5.78
CA LYS A 78 8.68 -9.34 -5.46
C LYS A 78 8.50 -9.40 -3.95
N PHE A 79 7.83 -8.42 -3.38
CA PHE A 79 7.39 -8.44 -1.99
C PHE A 79 6.00 -9.11 -1.90
N THR A 80 5.71 -9.73 -0.77
CA THR A 80 4.44 -10.42 -0.51
C THR A 80 3.49 -9.59 0.33
N ALA A 81 4.03 -8.66 1.12
CA ALA A 81 3.23 -7.77 1.95
C ALA A 81 3.95 -6.46 2.28
N ILE A 82 3.16 -5.44 2.60
CA ILE A 82 3.64 -4.15 3.10
C ILE A 82 2.81 -3.73 4.30
N SER A 83 3.47 -3.50 5.43
CA SER A 83 2.88 -2.76 6.55
C SER A 83 3.25 -1.29 6.40
N PHE A 84 2.28 -0.40 6.59
CA PHE A 84 2.53 1.03 6.55
C PHE A 84 1.93 1.76 7.75
N ASN A 85 2.57 2.87 8.11
CA ASN A 85 2.11 3.83 9.11
C ASN A 85 2.28 5.24 8.55
N PHE A 86 1.18 5.96 8.42
CA PHE A 86 1.12 7.36 8.03
C PHE A 86 0.74 8.17 9.27
N SER A 87 1.60 9.11 9.67
CA SER A 87 1.36 9.98 10.83
C SER A 87 2.08 11.30 10.64
N GLY A 88 1.37 12.42 10.87
CA GLY A 88 1.97 13.76 10.79
C GLY A 88 2.60 14.07 9.42
N GLY A 89 2.00 13.59 8.33
CA GLY A 89 2.49 13.78 6.96
C GLY A 89 3.70 12.91 6.59
N ARG A 90 4.12 11.98 7.45
CA ARG A 90 5.23 11.05 7.20
C ARG A 90 4.69 9.65 6.97
N LEU A 91 5.15 9.01 5.90
CA LEU A 91 4.87 7.60 5.60
C LEU A 91 6.07 6.74 5.97
N GLN A 92 5.84 5.76 6.84
CA GLN A 92 6.78 4.68 7.16
C GLN A 92 6.26 3.39 6.56
N THR A 93 7.13 2.62 5.92
CA THR A 93 6.78 1.34 5.29
C THR A 93 7.74 0.25 5.74
N ASN A 94 7.21 -0.96 5.88
CA ASN A 94 7.98 -2.17 6.12
C ASN A 94 7.53 -3.24 5.12
N MET A 95 8.45 -3.70 4.27
CA MET A 95 8.18 -4.62 3.17
C MET A 95 8.64 -6.03 3.55
N LYS A 96 7.78 -7.02 3.29
CA LYS A 96 8.10 -8.43 3.48
C LYS A 96 8.40 -9.10 2.14
N TYR A 97 9.57 -9.70 2.01
CA TYR A 97 9.98 -10.48 0.84
C TYR A 97 9.76 -11.99 1.09
N PRO A 98 9.59 -12.80 0.03
CA PRO A 98 9.71 -14.25 0.11
C PRO A 98 11.04 -14.63 0.76
N GLU A 99 11.04 -15.72 1.53
CA GLU A 99 12.28 -16.32 2.05
C GLU A 99 13.17 -16.88 0.93
#